data_AF-A0A9D1CD49-F1
#
_entry.id   AF-A0A9D1CD49-F1
#
_cell.length_a   1.000
_cell.length_b   1.000
_cell.length_c   1.000
_cell.angle_alpha   90.00
_cell.angle_beta   90.00
_cell.angle_gamma   90.00
#
_symmetry.space_group_name_H-M   'P 1'
#
loop_
_entity.id
_entity.type
_entity.pdbx_description
1 polymer ?
#
loop_
_entity_poly.entity_id
_entity_poly.type
_entity_poly.pdbx_seq_one_letter_code
_entity_poly.pdbx_strand_id
1 'polypeptide(L)'
;MINNHDKFQKETTKIRFPLDIDISTKESLLFWITRYIKYKTNTLSSRKVKNQMAIQNAITELNNSPTSIDELSTIVKDIRKAGIEGVKTFYIPVQKFYSYMLAQNIGSLKEIDDEMVIDYLTSNTAGMSDASKKNYRNAML
;
A
#
# COMPACT_ATOMS: atom_id res chain seq x y z
N MET A 1 -30.38 24.05 -15.80
CA MET A 1 -29.51 24.71 -14.81
C MET A 1 -28.80 23.63 -14.03
N ILE A 2 -27.50 23.43 -14.29
CA ILE A 2 -26.71 22.42 -13.58
C ILE A 2 -26.29 23.06 -12.26
N ASN A 3 -26.68 22.44 -11.14
CA ASN A 3 -26.43 22.96 -9.80
C ASN A 3 -24.91 23.11 -9.57
N ASN A 4 -24.46 24.33 -9.30
CA ASN A 4 -23.06 24.63 -8.96
C ASN A 4 -22.57 23.92 -7.68
N HIS A 5 -23.46 23.23 -6.96
CA HIS A 5 -23.14 22.42 -5.79
C HIS A 5 -22.51 21.06 -6.15
N ASP A 6 -22.74 20.53 -7.36
CA ASP A 6 -22.18 19.24 -7.82
C ASP A 6 -20.76 19.37 -8.41
N LYS A 7 -20.28 20.59 -8.64
CA LYS A 7 -18.89 20.86 -9.05
C LYS A 7 -17.90 20.83 -7.88
N PHE A 8 -18.38 20.95 -6.63
CA PHE A 8 -17.52 21.07 -5.45
C PHE A 8 -17.15 19.74 -4.76
N GLN A 9 -17.57 18.59 -5.30
CA GLN A 9 -17.21 17.26 -4.74
C GLN A 9 -16.29 16.41 -5.62
N LYS A 10 -15.73 16.96 -6.71
CA LYS A 10 -14.90 16.20 -7.67
C LYS A 10 -13.55 16.81 -8.01
N GLU A 11 -12.98 17.62 -7.13
CA GLU A 11 -11.56 17.92 -7.13
C GLU A 11 -10.98 17.56 -5.77
N THR A 12 -10.79 16.27 -5.53
CA THR A 12 -9.76 15.84 -4.58
C THR A 12 -8.44 16.34 -5.15
N THR A 13 -7.94 17.47 -4.63
CA THR A 13 -6.63 18.03 -4.96
C THR A 13 -5.62 16.89 -4.99
N LYS A 14 -5.10 16.57 -6.18
CA LYS A 14 -4.18 15.45 -6.36
C LYS A 14 -2.85 15.87 -5.75
N ILE A 15 -2.71 15.74 -4.44
CA ILE A 15 -1.49 16.07 -3.71
C ILE A 15 -0.38 15.21 -4.31
N ARG A 16 0.58 15.87 -4.96
CA ARG A 16 1.77 15.24 -5.52
C ARG A 16 2.89 15.35 -4.50
N PHE A 17 3.58 14.25 -4.28
CA PHE A 17 4.75 14.16 -3.43
C PHE A 17 5.98 13.88 -4.30
N PRO A 18 7.18 14.35 -3.91
CA PRO A 18 8.41 13.87 -4.53
C PRO A 18 8.53 12.35 -4.32
N LEU A 19 9.23 11.66 -5.22
CA LEU A 19 9.43 10.21 -5.09
C LEU A 19 10.21 9.89 -3.81
N ASP A 20 11.33 10.58 -3.59
CA ASP A 20 12.04 10.55 -2.31
C ASP A 20 11.46 11.66 -1.42
N ILE A 21 10.59 11.31 -0.49
CA ILE A 21 9.98 12.27 0.45
C ILE A 21 10.86 12.55 1.68
N ASP A 22 11.82 11.67 1.92
CA ASP A 22 12.78 11.71 3.01
C ASP A 22 14.16 11.28 2.49
N ILE A 23 15.22 11.73 3.16
CA ILE A 23 16.62 11.32 2.86
C ILE A 23 16.79 9.81 3.05
N SER A 24 16.03 9.23 3.98
CA SER A 24 15.95 7.80 4.21
C SER A 24 15.06 7.14 3.17
N THR A 25 15.64 6.26 2.34
CA THR A 25 14.88 5.40 1.41
C THR A 25 13.89 4.50 2.13
N LYS A 26 14.22 4.07 3.36
CA LYS A 26 13.31 3.35 4.25
C LYS A 26 12.03 4.14 4.53
N GLU A 27 12.17 5.41 4.92
CA GLU A 27 11.00 6.24 5.26
C GLU A 27 10.22 6.62 4.00
N SER A 28 10.90 6.93 2.90
CA SER A 28 10.28 7.16 1.60
C SER A 28 9.48 5.94 1.10
N LEU A 29 10.03 4.73 1.21
CA LEU A 29 9.36 3.51 0.79
C LEU A 29 8.14 3.20 1.67
N LEU A 30 8.27 3.36 2.99
CA LEU A 30 7.17 3.18 3.94
C LEU A 30 6.02 4.14 3.65
N PHE A 31 6.33 5.40 3.32
CA PHE A 31 5.34 6.38 2.92
C PHE A 31 4.56 5.93 1.69
N TRP A 32 5.24 5.50 0.62
CA TRP A 32 4.57 5.06 -0.60
C TRP A 32 3.74 3.79 -0.41
N ILE A 33 4.23 2.83 0.37
CA ILE A 33 3.48 1.63 0.73
C ILE A 33 2.23 2.02 1.52
N THR A 34 2.33 2.92 2.51
CA THR A 34 1.17 3.41 3.28
C THR A 34 0.11 4.01 2.36
N ARG A 35 0.52 4.86 1.41
CA ARG A 35 -0.38 5.48 0.42
C ARG A 35 -1.02 4.44 -0.50
N TYR A 36 -0.26 3.45 -0.94
CA TYR A 36 -0.76 2.34 -1.74
C TYR A 36 -1.81 1.51 -0.98
N ILE A 37 -1.55 1.19 0.29
CA ILE A 37 -2.51 0.48 1.15
C ILE A 37 -3.77 1.31 1.35
N LYS A 38 -3.65 2.61 1.64
CA LYS A 38 -4.80 3.50 1.73
C LYS A 38 -5.64 3.48 0.43
N TYR A 39 -4.99 3.54 -0.72
CA TYR A 39 -5.67 3.44 -2.01
C TYR A 39 -6.41 2.11 -2.17
N LYS A 40 -5.77 0.98 -1.83
CA LYS A 40 -6.42 -0.34 -1.89
C LYS A 40 -7.58 -0.46 -0.90
N THR A 41 -7.43 0.03 0.33
CA THR A 41 -8.52 0.08 1.32
C THR A 41 -9.74 0.82 0.78
N ASN A 42 -9.54 1.93 0.06
CA ASN A 42 -10.63 2.72 -0.51
C ASN A 42 -11.26 2.14 -1.79
N THR A 43 -10.57 1.23 -2.49
CA THR A 43 -11.01 0.73 -3.81
C THR A 43 -11.44 -0.73 -3.80
N LEU A 44 -11.02 -1.51 -2.81
CA LEU A 44 -11.44 -2.89 -2.66
C LEU A 44 -12.89 -3.02 -2.19
N SER A 45 -13.46 -4.18 -2.46
CA SER A 45 -14.83 -4.49 -2.07
C SER A 45 -15.02 -4.37 -0.56
N SER A 46 -15.97 -3.53 -0.15
CA SER A 46 -16.39 -3.33 1.23
C SER A 46 -17.67 -4.12 1.58
N ARG A 47 -18.12 -5.04 0.73
CA ARG A 47 -19.39 -5.79 0.92
C ARG A 47 -19.46 -6.60 2.22
N LYS A 48 -18.32 -6.99 2.77
CA LYS A 48 -18.20 -7.74 4.03
C LYS A 48 -17.93 -6.84 5.24
N VAL A 49 -17.89 -5.52 5.06
CA VAL A 49 -17.61 -4.58 6.16
C VAL A 49 -18.74 -4.64 7.18
N LYS A 50 -18.38 -4.92 8.43
CA LYS A 50 -19.31 -4.98 9.57
C LYS A 50 -19.12 -3.83 10.54
N ASN A 51 -17.93 -3.22 10.53
CA ASN A 51 -17.57 -2.13 11.43
C ASN A 51 -17.01 -0.96 10.63
N GLN A 52 -17.89 -0.04 10.22
CA GLN A 52 -17.50 1.14 9.45
C GLN A 52 -16.58 2.07 10.25
N MET A 53 -16.80 2.19 11.56
CA MET A 53 -15.98 3.05 12.43
C MET A 53 -14.53 2.55 12.51
N ALA A 54 -14.32 1.23 12.59
CA ALA A 54 -12.97 0.66 12.55
C ALA A 54 -12.25 0.96 11.23
N ILE A 55 -12.96 0.97 10.10
CA ILE A 55 -12.38 1.39 8.81
C ILE A 55 -11.99 2.87 8.84
N GLN A 56 -12.84 3.74 9.37
CA GLN A 56 -12.52 5.17 9.44
C GLN A 56 -11.32 5.46 10.37
N ASN A 57 -11.23 4.76 11.50
CA ASN A 57 -10.07 4.87 12.40
C ASN A 57 -8.79 4.42 11.68
N ALA A 58 -8.82 3.27 11.01
CA ALA A 58 -7.67 2.78 10.25
C ALA A 58 -7.28 3.73 9.11
N ILE A 59 -8.23 4.34 8.40
CA ILE A 59 -7.94 5.35 7.37
C ILE A 59 -7.30 6.60 8.00
N THR A 60 -7.74 6.99 9.20
CA THR A 60 -7.16 8.10 9.95
C THR A 60 -5.72 7.79 10.37
N GLU A 61 -5.45 6.58 10.86
CA GLU A 61 -4.10 6.11 11.18
C GLU A 61 -3.20 6.11 9.93
N LEU A 62 -3.70 5.65 8.78
CA LEU A 62 -2.97 5.74 7.50
C LEU A 62 -2.69 7.19 7.06
N ASN A 63 -3.57 8.14 7.40
CA ASN A 63 -3.33 9.57 7.11
C ASN A 63 -2.24 10.17 8.01
N ASN A 64 -2.13 9.68 9.24
CA ASN A 64 -1.14 10.11 10.21
C ASN A 64 0.26 9.56 9.92
N SER A 65 0.42 8.78 8.84
CA SER A 65 1.69 8.23 8.35
C SER A 65 2.39 7.36 9.40
N PRO A 66 2.08 6.04 9.42
CA PRO A 66 2.72 5.09 10.32
C PRO A 66 4.25 5.21 10.24
N THR A 67 4.89 5.13 11.41
CA THR A 67 6.34 5.35 11.57
C THR A 67 7.16 4.07 11.38
N SER A 68 6.48 2.93 11.25
CA SER A 68 7.12 1.64 11.02
C SER A 68 6.26 0.72 10.16
N ILE A 69 6.92 -0.26 9.54
CA ILE A 69 6.24 -1.32 8.79
C ILE A 69 5.36 -2.19 9.70
N ASP A 70 5.71 -2.33 10.99
CA ASP A 70 4.96 -3.10 11.98
C ASP A 70 3.67 -2.40 12.42
N GLU A 71 3.74 -1.07 12.59
CA GLU A 71 2.57 -0.23 12.80
C GLU A 71 1.61 -0.35 11.60
N LEU A 72 2.14 -0.23 10.37
CA LEU A 72 1.35 -0.44 9.16
C LEU A 72 0.75 -1.86 9.09
N SER A 73 1.48 -2.88 9.55
CA SER A 73 1.00 -4.27 9.63
C SER A 73 -0.20 -4.40 10.56
N THR A 74 -0.17 -3.68 11.68
CA THR A 74 -1.26 -3.65 12.67
C THR A 74 -2.50 -3.02 12.08
N ILE A 75 -2.35 -1.85 11.43
CA ILE A 75 -3.44 -1.16 10.73
C ILE A 75 -4.08 -2.06 9.66
N VAL A 76 -3.27 -2.73 8.85
CA VAL A 76 -3.76 -3.66 7.81
C VAL A 76 -4.52 -4.84 8.40
N LYS A 77 -4.08 -5.39 9.54
CA LYS A 77 -4.81 -6.45 10.25
C LYS A 77 -6.18 -5.96 10.68
N ASP A 78 -6.29 -4.73 11.15
CA ASP A 78 -7.56 -4.17 11.62
C ASP A 78 -8.51 -3.83 10.46
N ILE A 79 -8.00 -3.33 9.33
CA ILE A 79 -8.76 -3.18 8.08
C ILE A 79 -9.33 -4.53 7.63
N ARG A 80 -8.52 -5.59 7.66
CA ARG A 80 -8.95 -6.94 7.30
C ARG A 80 -10.05 -7.45 8.25
N LYS A 81 -9.86 -7.30 9.58
CA LYS A 81 -10.85 -7.72 10.59
C LYS A 81 -12.16 -6.95 10.46
N ALA A 82 -12.11 -5.69 10.06
CA ALA A 82 -13.28 -4.84 9.85
C ALA A 82 -14.07 -5.21 8.58
N GLY A 83 -13.48 -5.99 7.66
CA GLY A 83 -14.17 -6.66 6.56
C GLY A 83 -13.62 -6.40 5.16
N ILE A 84 -12.54 -5.62 5.01
CA ILE A 84 -11.85 -5.42 3.72
C ILE A 84 -10.78 -6.50 3.59
N GLU A 85 -11.20 -7.75 3.40
CA GLU A 85 -10.31 -8.92 3.44
C GLU A 85 -9.21 -8.88 2.37
N GLY A 86 -9.53 -8.34 1.20
CA GLY A 86 -8.63 -8.31 0.04
C GLY A 86 -7.37 -7.47 0.24
N VAL A 87 -7.34 -6.55 1.23
CA VAL A 87 -6.20 -5.66 1.47
C VAL A 87 -4.92 -6.47 1.74
N LYS A 88 -5.04 -7.63 2.40
CA LYS A 88 -3.91 -8.49 2.75
C LYS A 88 -3.18 -9.00 1.50
N THR A 89 -3.92 -9.31 0.43
CA THR A 89 -3.36 -9.80 -0.82
C THR A 89 -2.42 -8.78 -1.48
N PHE A 90 -2.68 -7.49 -1.27
CA PHE A 90 -1.83 -6.41 -1.77
C PHE A 90 -0.73 -6.02 -0.78
N TYR A 91 -1.01 -6.07 0.53
CA TYR A 91 -0.06 -5.67 1.56
C TYR A 91 1.10 -6.65 1.73
N ILE A 92 0.84 -7.96 1.76
CA ILE A 92 1.90 -8.95 2.04
C ILE A 92 3.04 -8.88 1.02
N PRO A 93 2.79 -8.78 -0.31
CA PRO A 93 3.87 -8.61 -1.28
C PRO A 93 4.66 -7.32 -1.08
N VAL A 94 4.01 -6.17 -0.84
CA VAL A 94 4.75 -4.90 -0.68
C VAL A 94 5.49 -4.82 0.65
N GLN A 95 4.99 -5.47 1.71
CA GLN A 95 5.70 -5.59 2.99
C GLN A 95 7.00 -6.40 2.83
N LYS A 96 6.96 -7.51 2.08
CA LYS A 96 8.17 -8.29 1.80
C LYS A 96 9.13 -7.55 0.86
N PHE A 97 8.59 -6.81 -0.11
CA PHE A 97 9.37 -5.96 -0.98
C PHE A 97 10.11 -4.87 -0.19
N TYR A 98 9.45 -4.26 0.80
CA TYR A 98 10.09 -3.32 1.72
C TYR A 98 11.33 -3.93 2.38
N SER A 99 11.20 -5.10 3.02
CA SER A 99 12.33 -5.79 3.64
C SER A 99 13.42 -6.16 2.64
N TYR A 100 13.03 -6.57 1.42
CA TYR A 100 13.98 -6.88 0.35
C TYR A 100 14.78 -5.64 -0.08
N MET A 101 14.12 -4.50 -0.28
CA MET A 101 14.76 -3.23 -0.65
C MET A 101 15.71 -2.69 0.43
N LEU A 102 15.35 -2.84 1.71
CA LEU A 102 16.25 -2.47 2.81
C LEU A 102 17.55 -3.29 2.80
N ALA A 103 17.52 -4.53 2.30
CA ALA A 103 18.73 -5.34 2.16
C ALA A 103 19.60 -4.93 0.96
N GLN A 104 19.05 -4.23 -0.04
CA GLN A 104 19.78 -3.77 -1.23
C GLN A 104 20.61 -2.49 -0.99
N ASN A 105 20.39 -1.79 0.14
CA ASN A 105 21.08 -0.53 0.47
C ASN A 105 20.99 0.56 -0.62
N ILE A 106 19.84 0.66 -1.30
CA ILE A 106 19.59 1.71 -2.31
C ILE A 106 19.60 3.11 -1.67
N GLY A 107 20.15 4.09 -2.40
CA GLY A 107 20.26 5.50 -1.97
C GLY A 107 19.05 6.36 -2.33
N SER A 108 18.28 5.95 -3.32
CA SER A 108 17.04 6.59 -3.77
C SER A 108 16.05 5.54 -4.28
N LEU A 109 14.74 5.83 -4.19
CA LEU A 109 13.72 4.99 -4.81
C LEU A 109 13.77 5.01 -6.35
N LYS A 110 14.51 5.94 -6.95
CA LYS A 110 14.76 5.99 -8.40
C LYS A 110 15.62 4.85 -8.91
N GLU A 111 16.35 4.19 -8.02
CA GLU A 111 17.21 3.05 -8.34
C GLU A 111 16.42 1.75 -8.50
N ILE A 112 15.15 1.73 -8.09
CA ILE A 112 14.28 0.56 -8.26
C ILE A 112 13.94 0.42 -9.75
N ASP A 113 14.45 -0.64 -10.37
CA ASP A 113 14.19 -1.00 -11.75
C ASP A 113 13.43 -2.33 -11.87
N ASP A 114 13.13 -2.71 -13.11
CA ASP A 114 12.40 -3.94 -13.41
C ASP A 114 13.19 -5.19 -13.02
N GLU A 115 14.52 -5.18 -13.11
CA GLU A 115 15.39 -6.31 -12.75
C GLU A 115 15.29 -6.60 -11.25
N MET A 116 15.40 -5.56 -10.41
CA MET A 116 15.23 -5.70 -8.96
C MET A 116 13.85 -6.24 -8.58
N VAL A 117 12.79 -5.83 -9.29
CA VAL A 117 11.43 -6.33 -9.04
C VAL A 117 11.28 -7.78 -9.49
N ILE A 118 11.89 -8.16 -10.62
CA ILE A 118 11.90 -9.55 -11.11
C ILE A 118 12.66 -10.45 -10.15
N ASP A 119 13.82 -10.03 -9.64
CA ASP A 119 14.62 -10.77 -8.66
C ASP A 119 13.87 -10.94 -7.34
N TYR A 120 13.22 -9.87 -6.87
CA TYR A 120 12.33 -9.93 -5.72
C TYR A 120 11.24 -10.99 -5.92
N LEU A 121 10.50 -10.90 -7.04
CA LEU A 121 9.39 -11.82 -7.31
C LEU A 121 9.87 -13.26 -7.44
N THR A 122 11.00 -13.49 -8.10
CA THR A 122 11.58 -14.82 -8.29
C THR A 122 11.98 -15.44 -6.95
N SER A 123 12.71 -14.69 -6.14
CA SER A 123 13.19 -15.16 -4.82
C SER A 123 12.06 -15.34 -3.81
N ASN A 124 11.11 -14.41 -3.72
CA ASN A 124 10.07 -14.41 -2.69
C ASN A 124 8.85 -15.27 -3.01
N THR A 125 8.72 -15.73 -4.25
CA THR A 125 7.62 -16.59 -4.69
C THR A 125 8.04 -17.99 -5.13
N ALA A 126 9.32 -18.33 -4.94
CA ALA A 126 9.83 -19.68 -5.12
C ALA A 126 8.99 -20.68 -4.30
N GLY A 127 8.55 -21.76 -4.94
CA GLY A 127 7.72 -22.79 -4.31
C GLY A 127 6.25 -22.41 -4.05
N MET A 128 5.82 -21.18 -4.35
CA MET A 128 4.40 -20.80 -4.24
C MET A 128 3.59 -21.33 -5.44
N SER A 129 2.27 -21.46 -5.24
CA SER A 129 1.33 -21.77 -6.32
C SER A 129 1.27 -20.65 -7.36
N ASP A 130 0.84 -20.97 -8.58
CA ASP A 130 0.70 -19.97 -9.65
C ASP A 130 -0.31 -18.86 -9.30
N ALA A 131 -1.38 -19.21 -8.57
CA ALA A 131 -2.33 -18.24 -8.04
C ALA A 131 -1.66 -17.26 -7.07
N SER A 132 -0.81 -17.75 -6.17
CA SER A 132 -0.06 -16.91 -5.24
C SER A 132 0.97 -16.03 -5.95
N LYS A 133 1.72 -16.58 -6.92
CA LYS A 133 2.66 -15.81 -7.75
C LYS A 133 1.95 -14.68 -8.50
N LYS A 134 0.78 -14.97 -9.06
CA LYS A 134 -0.07 -13.96 -9.72
C LYS A 134 -0.52 -12.86 -8.76
N ASN A 135 -0.90 -13.22 -7.52
CA ASN A 135 -1.24 -12.23 -6.51
C ASN A 135 -0.07 -11.31 -6.15
N TYR A 136 1.14 -11.86 -6.04
CA TYR A 136 2.36 -11.06 -5.82
C TYR A 136 2.63 -10.12 -6.99
N ARG A 137 2.55 -10.61 -8.23
CA ARG A 137 2.69 -9.77 -9.44
C ARG A 137 1.67 -8.63 -9.47
N ASN A 138 0.38 -8.93 -9.27
CA ASN A 138 -0.71 -7.94 -9.26
C ASN A 138 -0.59 -6.90 -8.13
N ALA A 139 0.20 -7.18 -7.10
CA ALA A 139 0.46 -6.24 -6.02
C ALA A 139 1.60 -5.27 -6.34
N MET A 140 2.52 -5.67 -7.22
CA MET A 140 3.73 -4.94 -7.59
C MET A 140 3.59 -4.17 -8.92
N LEU A 141 2.85 -4.74 -9.88
CA LEU A 141 2.64 -4.24 -11.24
C LEU A 141 1.20 -3.71 -11.41
#